data_AF-A0A957J7W1-F1
#
_entry.id   AF-A0A957J7W1-F1
#
_cell.length_a   1.000
_cell.length_b   1.000
_cell.length_c   1.000
_cell.angle_alpha   90.00
_cell.angle_beta   90.00
_cell.angle_gamma   90.00
#
_symmetry.space_group_name_H-M   'P 1'
#
loop_
_entity.id
_entity.type
_entity.pdbx_description
1 polymer ?
#
loop_
_entity_poly.entity_id
_entity_poly.type
_entity_poly.pdbx_seq_one_letter_code
_entity_poly.pdbx_strand_id
1 'polypeptide(L)'
;MTLPTRYRPFFVLIWSFLLVWGLAACQTSNTAAPPPTLQAAVAGTSHLNPEQASHVEVLQERPWGTGQLMLYRWADAETGHACLATAYLTRLNNEWQAHDTATAPCQSAPNGFTAAYTWNSLVEAPYGPPRDTAVFGTSPQGQAVRIVWADGQVSHVPLQNNSFLVSRAGKWRVERVELLDGNNQLLKVEDWSALNVQ
;
A
#
# COMPACT_ATOMS: atom_id res chain seq x y z
N MET A 1 43.44 41.19 -64.22
CA MET A 1 42.48 40.75 -65.24
C MET A 1 41.17 40.38 -64.55
N THR A 2 40.11 41.14 -64.87
CA THR A 2 38.69 40.73 -65.01
C THR A 2 38.08 39.66 -64.06
N LEU A 3 37.25 40.14 -63.10
CA LEU A 3 35.81 39.87 -62.83
C LEU A 3 35.22 38.42 -62.98
N PRO A 4 34.00 38.13 -62.49
CA PRO A 4 33.56 37.92 -61.09
C PRO A 4 32.70 36.62 -60.97
N THR A 5 32.35 36.09 -59.79
CA THR A 5 31.04 35.38 -59.66
C THR A 5 30.61 35.15 -58.20
N ARG A 6 29.41 35.65 -57.90
CA ARG A 6 28.54 35.22 -56.80
C ARG A 6 28.26 33.72 -56.91
N TYR A 7 27.98 33.02 -55.81
CA TYR A 7 26.76 32.23 -55.63
C TYR A 7 26.67 31.70 -54.18
N ARG A 8 25.61 32.13 -53.46
CA ARG A 8 25.11 31.53 -52.22
C ARG A 8 24.29 30.29 -52.56
N PRO A 9 24.28 29.27 -51.70
CA PRO A 9 23.03 28.83 -51.06
C PRO A 9 23.27 28.59 -49.56
N PHE A 10 22.56 29.15 -48.56
CA PHE A 10 21.11 29.09 -48.29
C PHE A 10 20.50 27.78 -48.76
N PHE A 11 20.73 26.65 -48.07
CA PHE A 11 19.83 25.46 -48.05
C PHE A 11 20.44 24.32 -47.21
N VAL A 12 20.67 24.51 -45.91
CA VAL A 12 21.04 23.39 -45.01
C VAL A 12 20.41 23.54 -43.63
N LEU A 13 19.10 23.77 -43.55
CA LEU A 13 18.41 23.86 -42.24
C LEU A 13 16.93 23.42 -42.30
N ILE A 14 16.55 22.46 -43.15
CA ILE A 14 15.16 21.96 -43.21
C ILE A 14 15.09 20.43 -43.32
N TRP A 15 16.07 19.70 -42.77
CA TRP A 15 16.04 18.22 -42.80
C TRP A 15 16.17 17.53 -41.44
N SER A 16 16.27 18.29 -40.35
CA SER A 16 16.46 17.69 -39.01
C SER A 16 15.21 17.75 -38.12
N PHE A 17 14.10 18.33 -38.57
CA PHE A 17 12.88 18.49 -37.75
C PHE A 17 11.79 17.43 -37.97
N LEU A 18 11.91 16.59 -39.01
CA LEU A 18 10.85 15.62 -39.36
C LEU A 18 11.09 14.20 -38.83
N LEU A 19 12.21 13.92 -38.15
CA LEU A 19 12.55 12.57 -37.67
C LEU A 19 12.37 12.37 -36.15
N VAL A 20 11.77 13.34 -35.46
CA VAL A 20 11.48 13.26 -34.01
C VAL A 20 9.97 13.05 -33.73
N TRP A 21 9.11 13.12 -34.74
CA TRP A 21 7.64 13.04 -34.60
C TRP A 21 7.04 11.65 -34.92
N GLY A 22 7.86 10.62 -35.10
CA GLY A 22 7.42 9.29 -35.54
C GLY A 22 7.25 8.22 -34.45
N LEU A 23 7.46 8.54 -33.17
CA LEU A 23 7.38 7.56 -32.06
C LEU A 23 6.28 7.87 -31.03
N ALA A 24 5.33 8.75 -31.35
CA ALA A 24 4.25 9.16 -30.45
C ALA A 24 2.95 8.37 -30.65
N ALA A 25 2.98 7.16 -31.22
CA ALA A 25 1.79 6.39 -31.53
C ALA A 25 1.94 4.90 -31.16
N CYS A 26 2.11 4.64 -29.87
CA CYS A 26 1.72 3.37 -29.23
C CYS A 26 1.55 3.61 -27.72
N GLN A 27 0.83 4.66 -27.34
CA GLN A 27 0.14 4.67 -26.04
C GLN A 27 -1.17 3.91 -26.22
N THR A 28 -1.07 2.61 -26.53
CA THR A 28 -2.15 1.70 -26.19
C THR A 28 -2.34 1.86 -24.70
N SER A 29 -3.51 2.32 -24.27
CA SER A 29 -3.98 2.29 -22.90
C SER A 29 -4.01 0.84 -22.42
N ASN A 30 -2.83 0.27 -22.19
CA ASN A 30 -2.64 -0.97 -21.48
C ASN A 30 -3.05 -0.62 -20.05
N THR A 31 -4.33 -0.77 -19.76
CA THR A 31 -4.78 -1.05 -18.41
C THR A 31 -4.05 -2.32 -18.00
N ALA A 32 -2.85 -2.15 -17.44
CA ALA A 32 -2.04 -3.25 -16.96
C ALA A 32 -2.91 -4.07 -16.02
N ALA A 33 -2.97 -5.38 -16.24
CA ALA A 33 -3.69 -6.25 -15.33
C ALA A 33 -3.13 -6.01 -13.91
N PRO A 34 -4.00 -5.98 -12.87
CA PRO A 34 -3.55 -5.78 -11.50
C PRO A 34 -2.51 -6.85 -11.14
N PRO A 35 -1.53 -6.55 -10.26
CA PRO A 35 -0.54 -7.52 -9.82
C PRO A 35 -1.19 -8.82 -9.35
N PRO A 36 -0.60 -10.01 -9.62
CA PRO A 36 -1.18 -11.29 -9.19
C PRO A 36 -1.43 -11.37 -7.66
N THR A 37 -0.62 -10.68 -6.86
CA THR A 37 -0.81 -10.56 -5.41
C THR A 37 -2.08 -9.80 -5.06
N LEU A 38 -2.36 -8.72 -5.78
CA LEU A 38 -3.59 -7.94 -5.61
C LEU A 38 -4.83 -8.73 -6.06
N GLN A 39 -4.73 -9.46 -7.17
CA GLN A 39 -5.82 -10.34 -7.63
C GLN A 39 -6.15 -11.40 -6.57
N ALA A 40 -5.13 -12.03 -5.98
CA ALA A 40 -5.30 -13.00 -4.91
C ALA A 40 -5.90 -12.37 -3.64
N ALA A 41 -5.43 -11.18 -3.25
CA ALA A 41 -5.95 -10.43 -2.12
C ALA A 41 -7.45 -10.15 -2.28
N VAL A 42 -7.84 -9.61 -3.44
CA VAL A 42 -9.25 -9.33 -3.76
C VAL A 42 -10.09 -10.62 -3.77
N ALA A 43 -9.63 -11.66 -4.46
CA ALA A 43 -10.37 -12.91 -4.61
C ALA A 43 -10.64 -13.61 -3.28
N GLY A 44 -9.75 -13.46 -2.29
CA GLY A 44 -9.91 -14.02 -0.96
C GLY A 44 -10.74 -13.17 0.02
N THR A 45 -11.30 -12.05 -0.42
CA THR A 45 -12.06 -11.14 0.46
C THR A 45 -13.55 -11.18 0.21
N SER A 46 -14.34 -11.22 1.28
CA SER A 46 -15.80 -11.08 1.21
C SER A 46 -16.27 -9.62 1.27
N HIS A 47 -15.38 -8.68 1.59
CA HIS A 47 -15.71 -7.27 1.82
C HIS A 47 -15.54 -6.38 0.57
N LEU A 48 -15.01 -6.92 -0.52
CA LEU A 48 -14.90 -6.22 -1.81
C LEU A 48 -15.86 -6.83 -2.82
N ASN A 49 -16.67 -5.98 -3.44
CA ASN A 49 -17.35 -6.37 -4.68
C ASN A 49 -16.41 -6.20 -5.90
N PRO A 50 -16.75 -6.79 -7.07
CA PRO A 50 -15.89 -6.70 -8.26
C PRO A 50 -15.64 -5.28 -8.78
N GLU A 51 -16.54 -4.32 -8.51
CA GLU A 51 -16.35 -2.91 -8.89
C GLU A 51 -15.30 -2.25 -7.99
N GLN A 52 -15.42 -2.43 -6.68
CA GLN A 52 -14.45 -1.94 -5.69
C GLN A 52 -13.06 -2.55 -5.88
N ALA A 53 -13.00 -3.82 -6.28
CA ALA A 53 -11.75 -4.50 -6.61
C ALA A 53 -10.91 -3.77 -7.66
N SER A 54 -11.56 -3.11 -8.63
CA SER A 54 -10.89 -2.34 -9.68
C SER A 54 -10.29 -1.02 -9.18
N HIS A 55 -10.68 -0.57 -7.98
CA HIS A 55 -10.23 0.67 -7.35
C HIS A 55 -9.35 0.43 -6.12
N VAL A 56 -8.87 -0.80 -5.93
CA VAL A 56 -7.95 -1.12 -4.84
C VAL A 56 -6.56 -0.55 -5.14
N GLU A 57 -6.00 0.13 -4.16
CA GLU A 57 -4.64 0.65 -4.20
C GLU A 57 -3.77 -0.06 -3.15
N VAL A 58 -2.70 -0.68 -3.62
CA VAL A 58 -1.68 -1.30 -2.76
C VAL A 58 -0.80 -0.19 -2.19
N LEU A 59 -0.75 -0.09 -0.86
CA LEU A 59 0.03 0.92 -0.15
C LEU A 59 1.41 0.41 0.24
N GLN A 60 1.49 -0.82 0.74
CA GLN A 60 2.74 -1.49 1.11
C GLN A 60 2.67 -2.99 0.90
N GLU A 61 3.79 -3.59 0.52
CA GLU A 61 4.01 -5.03 0.47
C GLU A 61 5.30 -5.34 1.23
N ARG A 62 5.29 -6.38 2.06
CA ARG A 62 6.48 -6.80 2.81
C ARG A 62 6.56 -8.32 2.89
N PRO A 63 7.75 -8.93 2.69
CA PRO A 63 7.96 -10.34 3.00
C PRO A 63 7.64 -10.64 4.46
N TRP A 64 6.94 -11.74 4.72
CA TRP A 64 6.63 -12.19 6.08
C TRP A 64 6.52 -13.71 6.15
N GLY A 65 7.34 -14.36 6.98
CA GLY A 65 7.40 -15.81 7.01
C GLY A 65 7.71 -16.41 5.63
N THR A 66 6.85 -17.29 5.16
CA THR A 66 6.92 -17.92 3.82
C THR A 66 6.14 -17.17 2.74
N GLY A 67 5.45 -16.09 3.12
CA GLY A 67 4.55 -15.34 2.25
C GLY A 67 4.84 -13.84 2.23
N GLN A 68 3.79 -13.08 1.99
CA GLN A 68 3.83 -11.63 1.87
C GLN A 68 2.65 -11.02 2.61
N LEU A 69 2.92 -9.98 3.39
CA LEU A 69 1.90 -9.14 3.98
C LEU A 69 1.67 -7.93 3.07
N MET A 70 0.42 -7.69 2.70
CA MET A 70 0.01 -6.58 1.85
C MET A 70 -0.91 -5.66 2.65
N LEU A 71 -0.68 -4.35 2.57
CA LEU A 71 -1.60 -3.31 3.01
C LEU A 71 -2.20 -2.65 1.78
N TYR A 72 -3.53 -2.56 1.72
CA TYR A 72 -4.24 -1.93 0.61
C TYR A 72 -5.43 -1.11 1.11
N ARG A 73 -5.84 -0.15 0.28
CA ARG A 73 -7.02 0.69 0.51
C ARG A 73 -7.99 0.63 -0.66
N TRP A 74 -9.26 0.93 -0.38
CA TRP A 74 -10.30 1.12 -1.39
C TRP A 74 -11.29 2.17 -0.89
N ALA A 75 -12.14 2.66 -1.80
CA ALA A 75 -13.28 3.47 -1.42
C ALA A 75 -14.51 2.56 -1.22
N ASP A 76 -15.18 2.70 -0.09
CA ASP A 76 -16.49 2.08 0.12
C ASP A 76 -17.48 2.54 -0.95
N ALA A 77 -18.22 1.62 -1.56
CA ALA A 77 -19.06 1.93 -2.72
C ALA A 77 -20.29 2.77 -2.33
N GLU A 78 -20.79 2.60 -1.10
CA GLU A 78 -21.99 3.28 -0.62
C GLU A 78 -21.66 4.68 -0.09
N THR A 79 -20.58 4.79 0.69
CA THR A 79 -20.23 6.01 1.42
C THR A 79 -19.09 6.81 0.79
N GLY A 80 -18.32 6.21 -0.13
CA GLY A 80 -17.08 6.79 -0.66
C GLY A 80 -15.96 6.92 0.37
N HIS A 81 -16.16 6.39 1.58
CA HIS A 81 -15.19 6.45 2.67
C HIS A 81 -13.95 5.62 2.35
N ALA A 82 -12.78 6.08 2.78
CA ALA A 82 -11.56 5.33 2.60
C ALA A 82 -11.51 4.17 3.59
N CYS A 83 -11.45 2.95 3.07
CA CYS A 83 -11.28 1.72 3.84
C CYS A 83 -9.86 1.21 3.70
N LEU A 84 -9.41 0.46 4.70
CA LEU A 84 -8.05 -0.06 4.78
C LEU A 84 -8.09 -1.52 5.22
N ALA A 85 -7.28 -2.36 4.60
CA ALA A 85 -7.12 -3.74 5.04
C ALA A 85 -5.70 -4.26 4.80
N THR A 86 -5.36 -5.28 5.57
CA THR A 86 -4.17 -6.10 5.31
C THR A 86 -4.57 -7.49 4.84
N ALA A 87 -3.80 -8.07 3.94
CA ALA A 87 -3.90 -9.47 3.56
C ALA A 87 -2.57 -10.21 3.75
N TYR A 88 -2.61 -11.43 4.28
CA TYR A 88 -1.48 -12.36 4.20
C TYR A 88 -1.64 -13.26 2.98
N LEU A 89 -0.63 -13.24 2.13
CA LEU A 89 -0.59 -13.93 0.84
C LEU A 89 0.49 -14.99 0.87
N THR A 90 0.18 -16.22 0.46
CA THR A 90 1.20 -17.26 0.20
C THR A 90 1.10 -17.76 -1.22
N ARG A 91 2.15 -18.46 -1.68
CA ARG A 91 2.11 -19.17 -2.95
C ARG A 91 1.77 -20.63 -2.73
N LEU A 92 0.68 -21.10 -3.34
CA LEU A 92 0.32 -22.51 -3.43
C LEU A 92 0.22 -22.90 -4.90
N ASN A 93 0.90 -23.96 -5.32
CA ASN A 93 0.92 -24.43 -6.71
C ASN A 93 1.26 -23.33 -7.75
N ASN A 94 2.22 -22.44 -7.42
CA ASN A 94 2.61 -21.26 -8.22
C ASN A 94 1.57 -20.14 -8.34
N GLU A 95 0.44 -20.23 -7.65
CA GLU A 95 -0.57 -19.19 -7.59
C GLU A 95 -0.55 -18.50 -6.24
N TRP A 96 -0.78 -17.18 -6.22
CA TRP A 96 -0.95 -16.45 -4.97
C TRP A 96 -2.34 -16.72 -4.41
N GLN A 97 -2.42 -16.94 -3.11
CA GLN A 97 -3.67 -17.13 -2.38
C GLN A 97 -3.67 -16.23 -1.14
N ALA A 98 -4.79 -15.56 -0.90
CA ALA A 98 -5.00 -14.84 0.34
C ALA A 98 -5.61 -15.78 1.38
N HIS A 99 -5.04 -15.77 2.58
CA HIS A 99 -5.52 -16.61 3.67
C HIS A 99 -6.33 -15.80 4.68
N ASP A 100 -5.82 -14.63 5.02
CA ASP A 100 -6.37 -13.84 6.10
C ASP A 100 -6.41 -12.38 5.73
N THR A 101 -7.52 -11.72 6.11
CA THR A 101 -7.65 -10.29 6.00
C THR A 101 -8.11 -9.65 7.29
N ALA A 102 -7.54 -8.50 7.62
CA ALA A 102 -8.00 -7.67 8.71
C ALA A 102 -8.28 -6.27 8.17
N THR A 103 -9.41 -5.71 8.56
CA THR A 103 -9.86 -4.41 8.10
C THR A 103 -9.73 -3.38 9.24
N ALA A 104 -9.43 -2.15 8.89
CA ALA A 104 -9.66 -1.00 9.76
C ALA A 104 -11.06 -0.43 9.46
N PRO A 105 -11.71 0.26 10.42
CA PRO A 105 -12.94 0.99 10.15
C PRO A 105 -12.75 1.99 9.01
N CYS A 106 -13.68 2.01 8.05
CA CYS A 106 -13.66 2.99 6.96
C CYS A 106 -13.86 4.41 7.51
N GLN A 107 -13.07 5.35 7.01
CA GLN A 107 -13.03 6.72 7.51
C GLN A 107 -13.68 7.69 6.53
N SER A 108 -14.51 8.59 7.07
CA SER A 108 -15.19 9.64 6.29
C SER A 108 -14.27 10.73 5.78
N ALA A 109 -13.11 10.91 6.42
CA ALA A 109 -12.11 11.87 6.01
C ALA A 109 -10.78 11.17 5.72
N PRO A 110 -10.19 11.34 4.51
CA PRO A 110 -8.88 10.78 4.17
C PRO A 110 -7.73 11.41 4.97
N ASN A 111 -8.03 12.39 5.82
CA ASN A 111 -7.05 13.23 6.51
C ASN A 111 -6.81 12.81 7.97
N GLY A 112 -7.48 11.75 8.42
CA GLY A 112 -7.35 11.20 9.77
C GLY A 112 -6.05 10.42 9.96
N PHE A 113 -5.62 10.29 11.21
CA PHE A 113 -4.74 9.19 11.60
C PHE A 113 -5.64 8.00 11.87
N THR A 114 -5.30 6.85 11.31
CA THR A 114 -6.02 5.61 11.53
C THR A 114 -5.00 4.51 11.76
N ALA A 115 -5.21 3.75 12.83
CA ALA A 115 -4.44 2.56 13.11
C ALA A 115 -5.40 1.41 13.44
N ALA A 116 -5.01 0.21 13.04
CA ALA A 116 -5.69 -1.03 13.35
C ALA A 116 -4.65 -2.13 13.52
N TYR A 117 -5.08 -3.24 14.11
CA TYR A 117 -4.24 -4.43 14.23
C TYR A 117 -5.08 -5.71 14.24
N THR A 118 -4.45 -6.82 13.90
CA THR A 118 -5.10 -8.14 13.84
C THR A 118 -5.24 -8.72 15.26
N TRP A 119 -6.40 -8.53 15.92
CA TRP A 119 -6.68 -9.14 17.25
C TRP A 119 -6.94 -10.65 17.16
N ASN A 120 -7.71 -11.08 16.16
CA ASN A 120 -8.09 -12.49 15.96
C ASN A 120 -7.42 -13.05 14.71
N SER A 121 -6.25 -13.66 14.92
CA SER A 121 -5.55 -14.67 14.09
C SER A 121 -5.58 -14.50 12.56
N LEU A 122 -4.39 -14.26 11.99
CA LEU A 122 -4.05 -14.92 10.74
C LEU A 122 -4.11 -16.46 11.00
N VAL A 123 -4.80 -17.28 10.19
CA VAL A 123 -5.00 -18.73 10.33
C VAL A 123 -4.45 -19.50 9.11
N GLU A 124 -3.71 -20.60 9.36
CA GLU A 124 -3.50 -21.65 8.35
C GLU A 124 -4.39 -22.87 8.67
N ALA A 125 -4.95 -23.48 7.64
CA ALA A 125 -4.80 -24.91 7.36
C ALA A 125 -4.95 -25.13 5.83
N PRO A 126 -4.17 -26.03 5.21
CA PRO A 126 -3.61 -27.25 5.80
C PRO A 126 -2.29 -27.13 6.59
N TYR A 127 -1.69 -25.94 6.79
CA TYR A 127 -0.35 -25.80 7.40
C TYR A 127 -0.23 -25.32 8.87
N GLY A 128 -1.29 -24.84 9.56
CA GLY A 128 -1.32 -24.43 10.99
C GLY A 128 -0.75 -23.03 11.41
N PRO A 129 -1.58 -22.03 11.78
CA PRO A 129 -1.37 -20.60 11.51
C PRO A 129 -0.03 -19.91 11.80
N PRO A 130 0.39 -18.89 11.00
CA PRO A 130 1.13 -17.77 11.58
C PRO A 130 0.19 -17.06 12.55
N ARG A 131 0.39 -17.25 13.85
CA ARG A 131 -0.37 -16.57 14.91
C ARG A 131 0.03 -15.09 15.03
N ASP A 132 0.41 -14.46 13.95
CA ASP A 132 1.19 -13.23 13.97
C ASP A 132 0.28 -12.01 14.03
N THR A 133 0.80 -10.95 14.63
CA THR A 133 0.09 -9.69 14.77
C THR A 133 0.60 -8.71 13.73
N ALA A 134 -0.26 -8.25 12.84
CA ALA A 134 -0.01 -7.11 11.99
C ALA A 134 -0.61 -5.85 12.62
N VAL A 135 0.13 -4.75 12.60
CA VAL A 135 -0.33 -3.41 12.97
C VAL A 135 -0.14 -2.54 11.74
N PHE A 136 -1.18 -1.84 11.35
CA PHE A 136 -1.21 -1.11 10.10
C PHE A 136 -2.08 0.13 10.21
N GLY A 137 -1.88 1.05 9.29
CA GLY A 137 -2.61 2.30 9.31
C GLY A 137 -2.12 3.31 8.30
N THR A 138 -2.77 4.46 8.30
CA THR A 138 -2.47 5.59 7.42
C THR A 138 -2.52 6.90 8.17
N SER A 139 -1.73 7.87 7.72
CA SER A 139 -1.77 9.24 8.19
C SER A 139 -1.20 10.17 7.12
N PRO A 140 -1.87 11.28 6.77
CA PRO A 140 -1.32 12.30 5.87
C PRO A 140 -0.25 13.18 6.55
N GLN A 141 -0.05 13.02 7.85
CA GLN A 141 0.83 13.83 8.69
C GLN A 141 1.74 12.93 9.55
N GLY A 142 2.80 13.51 10.10
CA GLY A 142 3.79 12.75 10.84
C GLY A 142 4.80 12.04 9.94
N GLN A 143 5.77 11.38 10.55
CA GLN A 143 6.88 10.70 9.85
C GLN A 143 7.07 9.26 10.31
N ALA A 144 6.58 8.91 11.50
CA ALA A 144 6.68 7.57 12.05
C ALA A 144 5.53 7.28 13.00
N VAL A 145 5.38 6.01 13.35
CA VAL A 145 4.56 5.57 14.48
C VAL A 145 5.42 4.87 15.52
N ARG A 146 5.04 5.05 16.79
CA ARG A 146 5.54 4.28 17.93
C ARG A 146 4.44 3.36 18.40
N ILE A 147 4.72 2.06 18.38
CA ILE A 147 3.77 1.00 18.71
C ILE A 147 4.20 0.42 20.04
N VAL A 148 3.32 0.50 21.03
CA VAL A 148 3.54 -0.07 22.36
C VAL A 148 2.78 -1.37 22.45
N TRP A 149 3.51 -2.45 22.68
CA TRP A 149 2.99 -3.79 22.82
C TRP A 149 2.70 -4.10 24.29
N ALA A 150 1.74 -4.99 24.56
CA ALA A 150 1.34 -5.35 25.92
C ALA A 150 2.44 -6.03 26.77
N ASP A 151 3.52 -6.48 26.14
CA ASP A 151 4.71 -7.00 26.84
C ASP A 151 5.75 -5.91 27.16
N GLY A 152 5.40 -4.63 26.96
CA GLY A 152 6.26 -3.48 27.21
C GLY A 152 7.29 -3.21 26.10
N GLN A 153 7.36 -4.04 25.06
CA GLN A 153 8.19 -3.77 23.90
C GLN A 153 7.66 -2.55 23.14
N VAL A 154 8.55 -1.86 22.45
CA VAL A 154 8.22 -0.68 21.64
C VAL A 154 8.82 -0.83 20.25
N SER A 155 7.99 -0.68 19.22
CA SER A 155 8.45 -0.65 17.83
C SER A 155 8.32 0.77 17.28
N HIS A 156 9.36 1.25 16.59
CA HIS A 156 9.35 2.52 15.89
C HIS A 156 9.35 2.26 14.38
N VAL A 157 8.30 2.71 13.69
CA VAL A 157 8.06 2.35 12.29
C VAL A 157 7.87 3.62 11.46
N PRO A 158 8.74 3.92 10.48
CA PRO A 158 8.55 5.08 9.62
C PRO A 158 7.31 4.93 8.75
N LEU A 159 6.64 6.04 8.45
CA LEU A 159 5.60 6.06 7.43
C LEU A 159 6.25 5.96 6.04
N GLN A 160 5.68 5.12 5.17
CA GLN A 160 6.02 5.06 3.76
C GLN A 160 4.76 5.39 2.97
N ASN A 161 4.81 6.42 2.12
CA ASN A 161 3.65 6.92 1.37
C ASN A 161 2.41 7.12 2.26
N ASN A 162 2.58 7.82 3.39
CA ASN A 162 1.49 8.12 4.34
C ASN A 162 0.83 6.86 4.96
N SER A 163 1.53 5.73 4.97
CA SER A 163 1.05 4.48 5.54
C SER A 163 2.12 3.78 6.38
N PHE A 164 1.73 2.86 7.24
CA PHE A 164 2.67 1.97 7.92
C PHE A 164 2.09 0.56 7.98
N LEU A 165 2.99 -0.41 7.91
CA LEU A 165 2.70 -1.83 8.08
C LEU A 165 3.84 -2.43 8.89
N VAL A 166 3.53 -3.02 10.03
CA VAL A 166 4.47 -3.83 10.80
C VAL A 166 3.81 -5.14 11.17
N SER A 167 4.63 -6.16 11.35
CA SER A 167 4.22 -7.49 11.75
C SER A 167 5.15 -7.99 12.85
N ARG A 168 4.58 -8.77 13.77
CA ARG A 168 5.30 -9.38 14.88
C ARG A 168 4.86 -10.83 15.03
N ALA A 169 5.83 -11.73 15.16
CA ALA A 169 5.56 -13.16 15.29
C ALA A 169 4.84 -13.45 16.62
N GLY A 170 3.72 -14.17 16.58
CA GLY A 170 2.88 -14.48 17.75
C GLY A 170 1.71 -13.50 17.99
N LYS A 171 0.78 -13.91 18.86
CA LYS A 171 -0.42 -13.13 19.18
C LYS A 171 -0.07 -12.10 20.24
N TRP A 172 0.00 -10.84 19.83
CA TRP A 172 0.36 -9.74 20.69
C TRP A 172 -0.77 -8.73 20.73
N ARG A 173 -1.16 -8.36 21.94
CA ARG A 173 -1.99 -7.19 22.14
C ARG A 173 -1.16 -5.94 21.87
N VAL A 174 -1.73 -5.01 21.12
CA VAL A 174 -1.23 -3.65 20.97
C VAL A 174 -1.93 -2.79 22.00
N GLU A 175 -1.17 -2.09 22.83
CA GLU A 175 -1.73 -1.18 23.83
C GLU A 175 -2.08 0.16 23.21
N ARG A 176 -1.16 0.72 22.42
CA ARG A 176 -1.36 1.97 21.72
C ARG A 176 -0.47 2.11 20.50
N VAL A 177 -0.94 2.91 19.53
CA VAL A 177 -0.15 3.36 18.40
C VAL A 177 -0.13 4.89 18.43
N GLU A 178 1.07 5.44 18.50
CA GLU A 178 1.33 6.85 18.62
C GLU A 178 1.92 7.36 17.30
N LEU A 179 1.27 8.35 16.68
CA LEU A 179 1.79 9.03 15.52
C LEU A 179 2.79 10.10 15.94
N LEU A 180 3.97 10.11 15.32
CA LEU A 180 5.08 10.98 15.66
C LEU A 180 5.46 11.91 14.51
N ASP A 181 5.95 13.11 14.85
CA ASP A 181 6.57 14.04 13.91
C ASP A 181 8.07 13.72 13.65
N GLY A 182 8.75 14.57 12.87
CA GLY A 182 10.18 14.39 12.56
C GLY A 182 11.14 14.61 13.73
N ASN A 183 10.66 15.11 14.87
CA ASN A 183 11.41 15.30 16.10
C ASN A 183 11.00 14.26 17.17
N ASN A 184 10.30 13.20 16.79
CA ASN A 184 9.73 12.19 17.69
C ASN A 184 8.71 12.75 18.70
N GLN A 185 8.07 13.88 18.41
CA GLN A 185 6.98 14.42 19.23
C GLN A 185 5.66 13.75 18.88
N LEU A 186 4.85 13.47 19.91
CA LEU A 186 3.53 12.88 19.76
C LEU A 186 2.56 13.85 19.08
N LEU A 187 1.95 13.43 17.98
CA LEU A 187 0.91 14.17 17.27
C LEU A 187 -0.50 13.64 17.58
N LYS A 188 -0.67 12.32 17.56
CA LYS A 188 -1.96 11.62 17.78
C LYS A 188 -1.72 10.25 18.38
N VAL A 189 -2.75 9.67 19.00
CA VAL A 189 -2.69 8.33 19.60
C VAL A 189 -4.00 7.58 19.37
N GLU A 190 -3.87 6.29 19.05
CA GLU A 190 -4.94 5.30 19.13
C GLU A 190 -4.62 4.41 20.34
N ASP A 191 -5.52 4.39 21.34
CA ASP A 191 -5.29 3.70 22.62
C ASP A 191 -6.33 2.59 22.82
N TRP A 192 -5.84 1.37 22.98
CA TRP A 192 -6.60 0.15 23.20
C TRP A 192 -6.29 -0.51 24.54
N SER A 193 -5.58 0.17 25.44
CA SER A 193 -5.28 -0.31 26.79
C SER A 193 -6.54 -0.56 27.63
N ALA A 194 -7.62 0.19 27.36
CA ALA A 194 -8.91 0.04 28.03
C ALA A 194 -9.80 -1.09 27.46
N LEU A 195 -9.47 -1.64 26.28
CA LEU A 195 -10.20 -2.77 25.69
C LEU A 195 -9.80 -4.08 26.39
N ASN A 196 -10.35 -4.31 27.58
CA ASN A 196 -10.32 -5.62 28.24
C ASN A 196 -11.29 -6.55 27.52
N VAL A 197 -10.86 -7.12 26.39
CA VAL A 197 -11.56 -8.26 25.80
C VAL A 197 -11.10 -9.50 26.56
N GLN A 198 -11.97 -9.96 27.47
CA GLN A 198 -11.86 -11.27 28.15
C GLN A 198 -12.02 -12.41 27.14
#